data_AF-A0A2D6N893-F1
#
_entry.id   AF-A0A2D6N893-F1
#
_cell.length_a   1.000
_cell.length_b   1.000
_cell.length_c   1.000
_cell.angle_alpha   90.00
_cell.angle_beta   90.00
_cell.angle_gamma   90.00
#
_symmetry.space_group_name_H-M   'P 1'
#
loop_
_entity.id
_entity.type
_entity.pdbx_description
1 polymer ?
#
loop_
_entity_poly.entity_id
_entity_poly.type
_entity_poly.pdbx_seq_one_letter_code
_entity_poly.pdbx_strand_id
1 'polypeptide(L)'
;MVDTSLFVIANLVNILVAGILISRPRGLERVESVLGLVVIALAVPTAAAVVLNLLDRREWWTVVLPSLLVAFLLVELFLDYILKLDFRNTALLWPYLGIYYLALMAMIGYSFGIGRPYGFATLTTYFVNLFATWYSYSQVGHG
;
A
#
# COMPACT_ATOMS: atom_id res chain seq x y z
N MET A 1 -9.65 -17.86 5.99
CA MET A 1 -9.80 -17.38 4.59
C MET A 1 -9.51 -15.88 4.47
N VAL A 2 -10.08 -15.05 5.35
CA VAL A 2 -9.83 -13.60 5.37
C VAL A 2 -8.34 -13.26 5.55
N ASP A 3 -7.65 -13.97 6.45
CA ASP A 3 -6.22 -13.77 6.73
C ASP A 3 -5.31 -13.98 5.51
N THR A 4 -5.51 -15.08 4.78
CA THR A 4 -4.75 -15.39 3.57
C THR A 4 -5.02 -14.36 2.48
N SER A 5 -6.26 -13.86 2.38
CA SER A 5 -6.63 -12.82 1.42
C SER A 5 -5.92 -11.50 1.72
N LEU A 6 -5.92 -11.07 2.99
CA LEU A 6 -5.21 -9.86 3.42
C LEU A 6 -3.69 -9.98 3.25
N PHE A 7 -3.12 -11.16 3.49
CA PHE A 7 -1.71 -11.43 3.20
C PHE A 7 -1.40 -11.29 1.70
N VAL A 8 -2.22 -11.87 0.82
CA VAL A 8 -2.05 -11.73 -0.64
C VAL A 8 -2.16 -10.27 -1.05
N ILE A 9 -3.16 -9.54 -0.53
CA ILE A 9 -3.35 -8.12 -0.80
C ILE A 9 -2.12 -7.31 -0.36
N ALA A 10 -1.56 -7.55 0.83
CA ALA A 10 -0.36 -6.86 1.31
C ALA A 10 0.81 -6.98 0.33
N ASN A 11 1.05 -8.20 -0.14
CA ASN A 11 2.15 -8.48 -1.08
C ASN A 11 1.87 -7.89 -2.47
N LEU A 12 0.61 -7.95 -2.93
CA LEU A 12 0.20 -7.30 -4.17
C LEU A 12 0.40 -5.78 -4.11
N VAL A 13 -0.01 -5.12 -3.02
CA VAL A 13 0.20 -3.68 -2.83
C VAL A 13 1.69 -3.36 -2.89
N ASN A 14 2.54 -4.11 -2.17
CA ASN A 14 3.99 -3.91 -2.22
C ASN A 14 4.56 -4.01 -3.64
N ILE A 15 4.17 -5.03 -4.40
CA ILE A 15 4.68 -5.27 -5.76
C ILE A 15 4.14 -4.22 -6.74
N LEU A 16 2.86 -3.89 -6.66
CA LEU A 16 2.23 -2.90 -7.54
C LEU A 16 2.84 -1.51 -7.32
N VAL A 17 3.01 -1.10 -6.05
CA VAL A 17 3.64 0.18 -5.73
C VAL A 17 5.10 0.20 -6.15
N ALA A 18 5.84 -0.90 -5.97
CA ALA A 18 7.19 -1.02 -6.52
C ALA A 18 7.19 -0.82 -8.05
N GLY A 19 6.22 -1.40 -8.75
CA GLY A 19 6.02 -1.23 -10.19
C GLY A 19 5.73 0.22 -10.59
N ILE A 20 4.86 0.91 -9.85
CA ILE A 20 4.55 2.35 -10.02
C ILE A 20 5.85 3.15 -9.95
N LEU A 21 6.63 2.95 -8.89
CA LEU A 21 7.88 3.67 -8.64
C LEU A 21 8.95 3.37 -9.71
N ILE A 22 9.03 2.15 -10.21
CA ILE A 22 9.97 1.76 -11.27
C ILE A 22 9.52 2.31 -12.65
N SER A 23 8.21 2.44 -12.88
CA SER A 23 7.66 2.97 -14.13
C SER A 23 7.82 4.48 -14.25
N ARG A 24 7.91 5.18 -13.11
CA ARG A 24 7.95 6.64 -13.00
C ARG A 24 9.17 7.29 -13.67
N PRO A 25 10.43 6.86 -13.44
CA PRO A 25 11.59 7.41 -14.16
C PRO A 25 11.55 7.19 -15.68
N ARG A 26 10.73 6.25 -16.16
CA ARG A 26 10.63 5.90 -17.58
C ARG A 26 9.54 6.69 -18.31
N GLY A 27 8.82 7.58 -17.64
CA GLY A 27 7.74 8.38 -18.23
C GLY A 27 6.55 7.55 -18.72
N LEU A 28 6.35 6.35 -18.17
CA LEU A 28 5.28 5.44 -18.57
C LEU A 28 3.96 5.76 -17.85
N GLU A 29 3.41 6.95 -18.10
CA GLU A 29 2.20 7.48 -17.43
C GLU A 29 1.00 6.51 -17.48
N ARG A 30 0.87 5.75 -18.58
CA ARG A 30 -0.20 4.76 -18.75
C ARG A 30 -0.04 3.56 -17.82
N VAL A 31 1.21 3.11 -17.59
CA VAL A 31 1.51 2.00 -16.68
C VAL A 31 1.29 2.45 -15.23
N GLU A 32 1.77 3.65 -14.89
CA GLU A 32 1.55 4.26 -13.58
C GLU A 32 0.05 4.34 -13.24
N SER A 33 -0.75 4.87 -14.17
CA SER A 33 -2.19 5.03 -13.99
C SER A 33 -2.90 3.68 -13.82
N VAL A 34 -2.55 2.68 -14.63
CA VAL A 34 -3.17 1.34 -14.52
C VAL A 34 -2.80 0.68 -13.20
N LEU A 35 -1.53 0.71 -12.81
CA LEU A 35 -1.08 0.11 -11.55
C LEU A 35 -1.71 0.81 -10.34
N GLY A 36 -1.77 2.15 -10.33
CA GLY A 36 -2.44 2.91 -9.27
C GLY A 36 -3.93 2.58 -9.17
N LEU A 37 -4.62 2.42 -10.31
CA LEU A 37 -6.03 2.05 -10.32
C LEU A 37 -6.24 0.63 -9.77
N VAL A 38 -5.34 -0.31 -10.07
CA VAL A 38 -5.37 -1.65 -9.49
C VAL A 38 -5.12 -1.61 -7.98
N VAL A 39 -4.17 -0.79 -7.51
CA VAL A 39 -3.90 -0.59 -6.06
C VAL A 39 -5.14 -0.06 -5.35
N ILE A 40 -5.78 0.97 -5.91
CA ILE A 40 -7.02 1.53 -5.36
C ILE A 40 -8.17 0.52 -5.39
N ALA A 41 -8.27 -0.29 -6.44
CA ALA A 41 -9.29 -1.35 -6.51
C ALA A 41 -9.14 -2.37 -5.35
N LEU A 42 -7.94 -2.56 -4.81
CA LEU A 42 -7.70 -3.38 -3.62
C LEU A 42 -8.30 -2.78 -2.33
N ALA A 43 -8.72 -1.52 -2.32
CA ALA A 43 -9.41 -0.91 -1.18
C ALA A 43 -10.73 -1.63 -0.87
N VAL A 44 -11.47 -2.04 -1.92
CA VAL A 44 -12.76 -2.73 -1.79
C VAL A 44 -12.61 -4.08 -1.07
N PRO A 45 -11.77 -5.03 -1.53
CA PRO A 45 -11.60 -6.31 -0.83
C PRO A 45 -10.95 -6.14 0.54
N THR A 46 -10.06 -5.14 0.73
CA THR A 46 -9.47 -4.87 2.05
C THR A 46 -10.52 -4.37 3.03
N ALA A 47 -11.38 -3.43 2.62
CA ALA A 47 -12.48 -2.93 3.44
C ALA A 47 -13.50 -4.04 3.76
N ALA A 48 -13.83 -4.88 2.78
CA ALA A 48 -14.68 -6.04 3.01
C ALA A 48 -14.08 -6.98 4.06
N ALA A 49 -12.77 -7.25 4.00
CA ALA A 49 -12.07 -8.06 5.00
C ALA A 49 -12.11 -7.43 6.40
N VAL A 50 -11.96 -6.10 6.51
CA VAL A 50 -12.11 -5.36 7.79
C VAL A 50 -13.52 -5.54 8.36
N VAL A 51 -14.55 -5.38 7.53
CA VAL A 51 -15.95 -5.53 7.95
C VAL A 51 -16.22 -6.98 8.39
N LEU A 52 -15.74 -7.97 7.65
CA LEU A 52 -15.87 -9.38 8.03
C LEU A 52 -15.19 -9.67 9.37
N ASN A 53 -13.95 -9.20 9.57
CA ASN A 53 -13.24 -9.35 10.85
C ASN A 53 -13.98 -8.68 12.02
N LEU A 54 -14.64 -7.54 11.77
CA LEU A 54 -15.45 -6.84 12.77
C LEU A 54 -16.74 -7.62 13.11
N LEU A 55 -17.42 -8.17 12.11
CA LEU A 55 -18.62 -9.01 12.29
C LEU A 55 -18.31 -10.29 13.05
N ASP A 56 -17.17 -10.91 12.76
CA ASP A 56 -16.68 -12.11 13.44
C ASP A 56 -16.14 -11.85 14.85
N ARG A 57 -16.17 -10.59 15.32
CA ARG A 57 -15.65 -10.14 16.63
C ARG A 57 -14.23 -10.64 16.92
N ARG A 58 -13.40 -10.65 15.89
CA ARG A 58 -12.00 -11.06 16.03
C ARG A 58 -11.23 -10.03 16.85
N GLU A 59 -10.01 -10.40 17.21
CA GLU A 59 -9.13 -9.55 17.99
C GLU A 59 -8.95 -8.18 17.31
N TRP A 60 -8.87 -7.12 18.11
CA TRP A 60 -8.89 -5.74 17.64
C TRP A 60 -7.80 -5.43 16.59
N TRP A 61 -6.63 -6.07 16.69
CA TRP A 61 -5.54 -5.89 15.73
C TRP A 61 -5.89 -6.37 14.32
N THR A 62 -6.82 -7.33 14.20
CA THR A 62 -7.26 -7.85 12.89
C THR A 62 -8.13 -6.86 12.11
N VAL A 63 -8.66 -5.85 12.80
CA VAL A 63 -9.49 -4.78 12.25
C VAL A 63 -8.67 -3.50 12.10
N VAL A 64 -7.88 -3.15 13.12
CA VAL A 64 -7.10 -1.91 13.15
C VAL A 64 -5.95 -1.90 12.15
N LEU A 65 -5.23 -3.01 11.98
CA LEU A 65 -4.08 -3.02 11.06
C LEU A 65 -4.51 -2.91 9.59
N PRO A 66 -5.48 -3.69 9.08
CA PRO A 66 -5.90 -3.55 7.69
C PRO A 66 -6.71 -2.28 7.41
N SER A 67 -7.35 -1.68 8.44
CA SER A 67 -8.05 -0.40 8.25
C SER A 67 -7.09 0.76 7.98
N LEU A 68 -5.85 0.70 8.46
CA LEU A 68 -4.80 1.67 8.09
C LEU A 68 -4.46 1.58 6.59
N LEU A 69 -4.44 0.37 6.02
CA LEU A 69 -4.28 0.19 4.58
C LEU A 69 -5.48 0.76 3.81
N VAL A 70 -6.71 0.52 4.28
CA VAL A 70 -7.91 1.11 3.68
C VAL A 70 -7.84 2.64 3.72
N ALA A 71 -7.45 3.22 4.86
CA ALA A 71 -7.30 4.66 5.01
C ALA A 71 -6.27 5.24 4.02
N PHE A 72 -5.13 4.58 3.86
CA PHE A 72 -4.14 4.94 2.85
C PHE A 72 -4.73 4.94 1.43
N LEU A 73 -5.38 3.84 1.04
CA LEU A 73 -5.95 3.69 -0.31
C LEU A 73 -7.08 4.70 -0.59
N LEU A 74 -7.86 5.06 0.44
CA LEU A 74 -8.85 6.13 0.33
C LEU A 74 -8.16 7.48 0.12
N VAL A 75 -7.12 7.80 0.90
CA VAL A 75 -6.35 9.03 0.71
C VAL A 75 -5.77 9.10 -0.70
N GLU A 76 -5.21 8.00 -1.21
CA GLU A 76 -4.70 7.90 -2.58
C GLU A 76 -5.81 8.12 -3.63
N LEU A 77 -6.95 7.46 -3.48
CA LEU A 77 -8.12 7.66 -4.34
C LEU A 77 -8.59 9.13 -4.34
N PHE A 78 -8.69 9.75 -3.16
CA PHE A 78 -9.11 11.14 -3.05
C PHE A 78 -8.11 12.07 -3.71
N LEU A 79 -6.82 11.95 -3.38
CA LEU A 79 -5.81 12.89 -3.86
C LEU A 79 -5.49 12.73 -5.35
N ASP A 80 -5.24 11.51 -5.83
CA ASP A 80 -4.79 11.27 -7.21
C ASP A 80 -5.97 11.19 -8.21
N TYR A 81 -7.13 10.65 -7.83
CA TYR A 81 -8.23 10.38 -8.78
C TYR A 81 -9.40 11.35 -8.68
N ILE A 82 -9.83 11.68 -7.46
CA ILE A 82 -10.99 12.56 -7.25
C ILE A 82 -10.58 14.03 -7.38
N LEU A 83 -9.59 14.45 -6.58
CA LEU A 83 -9.13 15.84 -6.55
C LEU A 83 -8.03 16.12 -7.59
N LYS A 84 -7.33 15.09 -8.08
CA LYS A 84 -6.22 15.20 -9.05
C LYS A 84 -5.20 16.27 -8.66
N LEU A 85 -4.89 16.34 -7.36
CA LEU A 85 -3.96 17.33 -6.84
C LEU A 85 -2.53 16.87 -7.13
N ASP A 86 -1.71 17.78 -7.63
CA ASP A 86 -0.27 17.53 -7.73
C ASP A 86 0.41 17.74 -6.36
N PHE A 87 -0.02 16.96 -5.37
CA PHE A 87 0.49 17.03 -3.99
C PHE A 87 1.95 16.58 -3.89
N ARG A 88 2.48 16.00 -4.96
CA ARG A 88 3.81 15.40 -5.06
C ARG A 88 4.93 16.45 -5.01
N ASN A 89 4.65 17.69 -5.40
CA ASN A 89 5.56 18.85 -5.27
C ASN A 89 5.23 19.75 -4.07
N THR A 90 4.30 19.35 -3.21
CA THR A 90 3.79 20.16 -2.10
C THR A 90 4.18 19.55 -0.76
N ALA A 91 4.12 20.34 0.33
CA ALA A 91 4.32 19.86 1.71
C ALA A 91 3.39 18.70 2.12
N LEU A 92 2.29 18.46 1.38
CA LEU A 92 1.40 17.30 1.56
C LEU A 92 2.07 15.95 1.23
N LEU A 93 3.21 15.92 0.54
CA LEU A 93 3.94 14.69 0.27
C LEU A 93 4.37 13.97 1.57
N TRP A 94 4.80 14.73 2.59
CA TRP A 94 5.25 14.18 3.87
C TRP A 94 4.15 13.42 4.63
N PRO A 95 2.96 14.01 4.90
CA PRO A 95 1.88 13.28 5.56
C PRO A 95 1.37 12.11 4.71
N TYR A 96 1.35 12.25 3.38
CA TYR A 96 1.03 11.14 2.48
C TYR A 96 1.98 9.96 2.65
N LEU A 97 3.30 10.20 2.60
CA LEU A 97 4.32 9.17 2.84
C LEU A 97 4.21 8.59 4.25
N GLY A 98 3.87 9.40 5.25
CA GLY A 98 3.63 8.94 6.62
C GLY A 98 2.52 7.89 6.69
N ILE A 99 1.36 8.17 6.10
CA ILE A 99 0.22 7.23 6.06
C ILE A 99 0.59 5.99 5.25
N TYR A 100 1.29 6.15 4.12
CA TYR A 100 1.78 5.06 3.29
C TYR A 100 2.68 4.08 4.07
N TYR A 101 3.75 4.58 4.70
CA TYR A 101 4.66 3.73 5.47
C TYR A 101 3.97 3.12 6.70
N LEU A 102 3.06 3.86 7.34
CA LEU A 102 2.27 3.35 8.45
C LEU A 102 1.38 2.18 8.02
N ALA A 103 0.70 2.29 6.87
CA ALA A 103 -0.11 1.22 6.31
C ALA A 103 0.72 -0.02 5.96
N LEU A 104 1.90 0.16 5.37
CA LEU A 104 2.80 -0.96 5.06
C LEU A 104 3.31 -1.66 6.32
N MET A 105 3.74 -0.90 7.33
CA MET A 105 4.14 -1.45 8.63
C MET A 105 2.98 -2.19 9.31
N ALA A 106 1.76 -1.66 9.22
CA ALA A 106 0.58 -2.31 9.76
C ALA A 106 0.32 -3.66 9.11
N MET A 107 0.43 -3.77 7.78
CA MET A 107 0.24 -5.03 7.05
C MET A 107 1.35 -6.05 7.30
N ILE A 108 2.59 -5.59 7.53
CA ILE A 108 3.67 -6.46 8.00
C ILE A 108 3.34 -7.00 9.39
N GLY A 109 2.93 -6.13 10.32
CA GLY A 109 2.49 -6.52 11.65
C GLY A 109 1.33 -7.52 11.62
N TYR A 110 0.34 -7.29 10.76
CA TYR A 110 -0.79 -8.21 10.56
C TYR A 110 -0.30 -9.57 10.06
N SER A 111 0.62 -9.59 9.10
CA SER A 111 1.18 -10.82 8.54
C SER A 111 2.00 -11.62 9.57
N PHE A 112 2.76 -10.95 10.44
CA PHE A 112 3.41 -11.59 11.58
C PHE A 112 2.41 -12.13 12.60
N GLY A 113 1.28 -11.44 12.80
CA GLY A 113 0.17 -11.88 13.65
C GLY A 113 -0.50 -13.17 13.15
N ILE A 114 -0.60 -13.37 11.84
CA ILE A 114 -1.09 -14.64 11.25
C ILE A 114 -0.07 -15.77 11.44
N GLY A 115 1.21 -15.47 11.21
CA GLY A 115 2.29 -16.43 11.44
C GLY A 115 3.64 -15.95 10.92
N ARG A 116 4.71 -16.43 11.55
CA ARG A 116 6.10 -16.09 11.22
C ARG A 116 6.44 -16.17 9.72
N PRO A 117 6.10 -17.25 8.97
CA PRO A 117 6.46 -17.32 7.55
C PRO A 117 5.76 -16.25 6.69
N TYR A 118 4.51 -15.88 7.01
CA TYR A 118 3.78 -14.83 6.29
C TYR A 118 4.36 -13.44 6.56
N GLY A 119 4.77 -13.19 7.81
CA GLY A 119 5.48 -11.97 8.18
C GLY A 119 6.77 -11.79 7.39
N PHE A 120 7.62 -12.81 7.31
CA PHE A 120 8.86 -12.75 6.53
C PHE A 120 8.61 -12.55 5.03
N ALA A 121 7.64 -13.23 4.44
CA ALA A 121 7.31 -13.03 3.02
C ALA A 121 6.87 -11.58 2.73
N THR A 122 6.02 -11.01 3.58
CA THR A 122 5.55 -9.61 3.44
C THR A 122 6.67 -8.61 3.70
N LEU A 123 7.57 -8.92 4.62
CA LEU A 123 8.75 -8.11 4.88
C LEU A 123 9.70 -8.12 3.67
N THR A 124 9.89 -9.27 3.01
CA THR A 124 10.69 -9.35 1.79
C THR A 124 10.10 -8.51 0.67
N THR A 125 8.78 -8.59 0.43
CA THR A 125 8.14 -7.73 -0.60
C THR A 125 8.19 -6.26 -0.23
N TYR A 126 8.11 -5.92 1.06
CA TYR A 126 8.33 -4.57 1.54
C TYR A 126 9.75 -4.06 1.24
N PHE A 127 10.79 -4.87 1.46
CA PHE A 127 12.16 -4.47 1.12
C PHE A 127 12.35 -4.30 -0.39
N VAL A 128 11.71 -5.12 -1.22
CA VAL A 128 11.70 -4.93 -2.68
C VAL A 128 11.07 -3.59 -3.05
N ASN A 129 9.93 -3.26 -2.41
CA ASN A 129 9.27 -1.97 -2.59
C ASN A 129 10.17 -0.81 -2.13
N LEU A 130 10.84 -0.93 -0.98
CA LEU A 130 11.77 0.07 -0.48
C LEU A 130 12.97 0.27 -1.40
N PHE A 131 13.50 -0.81 -1.97
CA PHE A 131 14.56 -0.75 -2.98
C PHE A 131 14.08 -0.07 -4.27
N ALA A 132 12.83 -0.33 -4.69
CA ALA A 132 12.22 0.36 -5.83
C ALA A 132 12.05 1.87 -5.57
N THR A 133 11.65 2.26 -4.35
CA THR A 133 11.59 3.67 -3.93
C THR A 133 12.95 4.33 -4.01
N TRP A 134 13.98 3.68 -3.46
CA TRP A 134 15.35 4.18 -3.51
C TRP A 134 15.87 4.29 -4.95
N TYR A 135 15.62 3.28 -5.78
CA TYR A 135 16.00 3.27 -7.19
C TYR A 135 15.31 4.41 -7.95
N SER A 136 14.00 4.58 -7.80
CA SER A 136 13.28 5.70 -8.38
C SER A 136 13.91 7.01 -7.93
N TYR A 137 14.13 7.21 -6.63
CA TYR A 137 14.70 8.44 -6.09
C TYR A 137 16.11 8.73 -6.63
N SER A 138 16.95 7.70 -6.80
CA SER A 138 18.30 7.84 -7.38
C SER A 138 18.30 8.23 -8.86
N GLN A 139 17.28 7.81 -9.61
CA GLN A 139 17.15 8.09 -11.05
C GLN A 139 16.48 9.43 -11.33
N VAL A 140 15.55 9.88 -10.47
CA VAL A 140 14.98 11.23 -10.53
C VAL A 140 15.84 12.26 -9.78
N GLY A 141 17.15 11.97 -9.67
CA GLY A 141 18.14 12.73 -8.90
C GLY A 141 17.92 14.24 -9.01
N HIS A 142 18.03 14.88 -7.85
CA HIS A 142 17.98 16.33 -7.68
C HIS A 142 18.50 17.07 -8.92
N GLY A 143 17.58 17.79 -9.57
CA GLY A 143 17.94 19.04 -10.21
C GLY A 143 18.45 20.04 -9.18
#